data_AF-A0A1J5N1X1-F1
#
_entry.id   AF-A0A1J5N1X1-F1
#
_cell.length_a   1.000
_cell.length_b   1.000
_cell.length_c   1.000
_cell.angle_alpha   90.00
_cell.angle_beta   90.00
_cell.angle_gamma   90.00
#
_symmetry.space_group_name_H-M   'P 1'
#
loop_
_entity.id
_entity.type
_entity.pdbx_description
1 polymer ?
#
loop_
_entity_poly.entity_id
_entity_poly.type
_entity_poly.pdbx_seq_one_letter_code
_entity_poly.pdbx_strand_id
1 'polypeptide(L)'
;MQEKLQPRMLKVSERTIRRWVQKGDLPALRYGRQLRIPASALEKLGRPAAEISNKRDWLAKCRAARAMMPLRGDRAKILQQIRLDKVVEKNE
;
A
#
# COMPACT_ATOMS: atom_id res chain seq x y z
N MET A 1 -17.74 14.21 29.71
CA MET A 1 -16.89 13.00 29.84
C MET A 1 -15.84 13.04 28.73
N GLN A 2 -14.55 12.96 29.08
CA GLN A 2 -13.44 13.09 28.14
C GLN A 2 -12.96 11.70 27.73
N GLU A 3 -13.45 11.19 26.60
CA GLU A 3 -12.91 9.96 26.03
C GLU A 3 -11.51 10.22 25.46
N LYS A 4 -10.50 9.87 26.27
CA LYS A 4 -9.13 9.66 25.82
C LYS A 4 -9.11 8.42 24.92
N LEU A 5 -9.58 8.54 23.68
CA LEU A 5 -9.40 7.53 22.63
C LEU A 5 -7.94 7.59 22.16
N GLN A 6 -7.07 7.09 23.04
CA GLN A 6 -5.63 7.15 22.94
C GLN A 6 -5.10 5.97 22.10
N PRO A 7 -3.88 6.08 21.54
CA PRO A 7 -3.29 5.28 20.44
C PRO A 7 -3.42 3.74 20.47
N ARG A 8 -3.89 3.16 21.56
CA ARG A 8 -4.08 1.71 21.75
C ARG A 8 -5.07 1.09 20.76
N MET A 9 -6.08 1.83 20.32
CA MET A 9 -7.11 1.29 19.40
C MET A 9 -6.56 0.99 18.01
N LEU A 10 -5.66 1.83 17.50
CA LEU A 10 -5.11 1.69 16.15
C LEU A 10 -3.82 0.87 16.11
N LYS A 11 -3.27 0.46 17.27
CA LYS A 11 -1.97 -0.22 17.40
C LYS A 11 -0.82 0.48 16.62
N VAL A 12 -0.86 1.81 16.54
CA VAL A 12 0.19 2.62 15.88
C VAL A 12 0.80 3.63 16.85
N SER A 13 2.04 4.04 16.56
CA SER A 13 2.74 5.05 17.35
C SER A 13 2.07 6.43 17.26
N GLU A 14 2.20 7.24 18.31
CA GLU A 14 1.72 8.63 18.30
C GLU A 14 2.36 9.46 17.17
N ARG A 15 3.62 9.18 16.85
CA ARG A 15 4.34 9.82 15.74
C ARG A 15 3.69 9.51 14.39
N THR A 16 3.15 8.31 14.20
CA THR A 16 2.41 7.93 12.98
C THR A 16 1.10 8.71 12.88
N ILE A 17 0.35 8.79 13.98
CA ILE A 17 -0.91 9.55 14.04
C ILE A 17 -0.64 11.03 13.73
N ARG A 18 0.38 11.64 14.34
CA ARG A 18 0.77 13.03 14.06
C ARG A 18 1.13 13.25 12.59
N ARG A 19 1.84 12.31 11.96
CA ARG A 19 2.17 12.37 10.53
C ARG A 19 0.92 12.31 9.65
N TRP A 20 -0.04 11.44 9.95
CA TRP A 20 -1.30 11.37 9.19
C TRP A 20 -2.12 12.64 9.31
N VAL A 21 -2.18 13.23 10.50
CA VAL A 21 -2.84 14.52 10.71
C VAL A 21 -2.16 15.62 9.91
N GLN A 22 -0.81 15.71 9.95
CA GLN A 22 -0.05 16.71 9.18
C GLN A 22 -0.22 16.54 7.66
N LYS A 23 -0.30 15.30 7.19
CA LYS A 23 -0.48 14.97 5.77
C LYS A 23 -1.94 15.15 5.30
N GLY A 24 -2.89 15.31 6.22
CA GLY A 24 -4.32 15.38 5.91
C GLY A 24 -5.00 14.03 5.69
N ASP A 25 -4.28 12.91 5.90
CA ASP A 25 -4.83 11.56 5.77
C ASP A 25 -5.83 11.24 6.90
N LEU A 26 -5.66 11.88 8.07
CA LEU A 26 -6.55 11.73 9.22
C LEU A 26 -7.07 13.12 9.64
N PRO A 27 -8.38 13.40 9.47
CA PRO A 27 -8.94 14.67 9.88
C PRO A 27 -8.91 14.78 11.41
N ALA A 28 -8.39 15.90 11.89
CA ALA A 28 -8.32 16.21 13.32
C ALA A 28 -8.67 17.67 13.56
N LEU A 29 -9.33 17.91 14.68
CA LEU A 29 -9.70 19.23 15.18
C LEU A 29 -8.69 19.67 16.24
N ARG A 30 -8.20 20.90 16.14
CA ARG A 30 -7.25 21.46 17.08
C ARG A 30 -7.97 22.32 18.11
N TYR A 31 -7.80 21.97 19.38
CA TYR A 31 -8.29 22.73 20.53
C TYR A 31 -7.08 23.19 21.35
N GLY A 32 -6.57 24.38 21.03
CA GLY A 32 -5.35 24.92 21.64
C GLY A 32 -4.14 24.00 21.43
N ARG A 33 -3.64 23.42 22.52
CA ARG A 33 -2.52 22.46 22.54
C ARG A 33 -2.94 21.01 22.31
N GLN A 34 -4.23 20.70 22.33
CA GLN A 34 -4.74 19.35 22.15
C GLN A 34 -5.28 19.14 20.73
N LEU A 35 -5.08 17.92 20.22
CA LEU A 35 -5.68 17.43 18.99
C LEU A 35 -6.77 16.44 19.33
N ARG A 36 -7.94 16.59 18.70
CA ARG A 36 -9.07 15.67 18.82
C ARG A 36 -9.38 15.08 17.47
N ILE A 37 -9.52 13.76 17.43
CA ILE A 37 -9.86 13.02 16.21
C ILE A 37 -11.30 12.54 16.38
N PRO A 38 -12.21 12.87 15.45
CA PRO A 38 -13.58 12.37 15.51
C PRO A 38 -13.61 10.86 15.28
N ALA A 39 -14.48 10.14 16.00
CA ALA A 39 -14.59 8.68 15.90
C ALA A 39 -14.94 8.21 14.48
N SER A 40 -15.80 8.94 13.77
CA SER A 40 -16.18 8.66 12.37
C SER A 40 -15.01 8.70 11.39
N ALA A 41 -13.95 9.44 11.70
CA ALA A 41 -12.73 9.46 10.89
C ALA A 41 -11.86 8.22 11.12
N LEU A 42 -11.89 7.66 12.33
CA LEU A 42 -11.19 6.42 12.66
C LEU A 42 -11.82 5.24 11.95
N GLU A 43 -13.16 5.18 11.91
CA GLU A 43 -13.91 4.13 11.21
C GLU A 43 -13.59 4.10 9.71
N LYS A 44 -13.36 5.27 9.10
CA LYS A 44 -13.04 5.41 7.67
C LYS A 44 -11.56 5.23 7.32
N LEU A 45 -10.67 5.23 8.32
CA LEU A 45 -9.22 5.18 8.11
C LEU A 45 -8.74 3.82 7.59
N GLY A 46 -9.48 2.75 7.91
CA GLY A 46 -9.16 1.39 7.49
C GLY A 46 -9.81 1.05 6.15
N ARG A 47 -8.98 0.63 5.18
CA ARG A 47 -9.45 -0.25 4.10
C ARG A 47 -8.95 -1.66 4.40
N PRO A 48 -9.76 -2.71 4.15
CA PRO A 48 -9.29 -4.08 4.32
C PRO A 48 -8.06 -4.30 3.44
N ALA A 49 -7.01 -4.90 4.00
CA ALA A 49 -5.76 -5.15 3.28
C ALA A 49 -5.97 -5.99 2.01
N ALA A 50 -7.04 -6.79 1.97
CA ALA A 50 -7.49 -7.54 0.81
C ALA A 50 -7.80 -6.66 -0.42
N GLU A 51 -8.31 -5.44 -0.23
CA GLU A 51 -8.64 -4.53 -1.34
C GLU A 51 -7.40 -3.85 -1.95
N ILE A 52 -6.32 -3.71 -1.18
CA ILE A 52 -5.04 -3.16 -1.67
C ILE A 52 -4.42 -4.11 -2.70
N SER A 53 -4.69 -5.42 -2.57
CA SER A 53 -4.12 -6.47 -3.42
C SER A 53 -4.75 -6.58 -4.82
N ASN A 54 -5.90 -5.95 -5.07
CA ASN A 54 -6.73 -6.34 -6.22
C ASN A 54 -6.41 -5.67 -7.56
N LYS A 55 -5.55 -4.64 -7.63
CA LYS A 55 -5.39 -3.90 -8.90
C LYS A 55 -4.20 -4.32 -9.76
N ARG A 56 -3.21 -5.02 -9.22
CA ARG A 56 -2.07 -5.66 -9.91
C ARG A 56 -1.19 -6.27 -8.82
N ASP A 57 -1.42 -7.51 -8.42
CA ASP A 57 -0.39 -8.21 -7.64
C ASP A 57 0.80 -8.49 -8.60
N TRP A 58 1.68 -7.50 -8.71
CA TRP A 58 2.90 -7.56 -9.49
C TRP A 58 3.75 -8.75 -9.04
N LEU A 59 3.72 -9.10 -7.75
CA LEU A 59 4.41 -10.26 -7.22
C LEU A 59 3.74 -11.56 -7.68
N ALA A 60 2.42 -11.62 -7.83
CA ALA A 60 1.75 -12.76 -8.46
C ALA A 60 2.18 -12.93 -9.92
N LYS A 61 2.26 -11.85 -10.69
CA LYS A 61 2.78 -11.88 -12.07
C LYS A 61 4.23 -12.38 -12.12
N CYS A 62 5.10 -11.88 -11.23
CA CYS A 62 6.48 -12.35 -11.13
C CYS A 62 6.59 -13.83 -10.74
N ARG A 63 5.73 -14.31 -9.83
CA ARG A 63 5.67 -15.72 -9.42
C ARG A 63 5.24 -16.62 -10.58
N ALA A 64 4.21 -16.24 -11.32
CA ALA A 64 3.76 -16.96 -12.51
C ALA A 64 4.84 -17.02 -13.60
N ALA A 65 5.52 -15.90 -13.87
CA ALA A 65 6.62 -15.85 -14.82
C ALA A 65 7.81 -16.74 -14.40
N ARG A 66 8.12 -16.80 -13.10
CA ARG A 66 9.15 -17.72 -12.57
C ARG A 66 8.74 -19.18 -12.65
N ALA A 67 7.46 -19.51 -12.43
CA ALA A 67 6.96 -20.87 -12.56
C ALA A 67 7.04 -21.38 -14.01
N MET A 68 6.87 -20.48 -14.99
CA MET A 68 7.02 -20.79 -16.42
C MET A 68 8.48 -20.81 -16.89
N MET A 69 9.44 -20.38 -16.07
CA MET A 69 10.85 -20.42 -16.45
C MET A 69 11.42 -21.84 -16.34
N PRO A 70 12.17 -22.32 -17.34
CA PRO A 70 12.80 -23.63 -17.29
C PRO A 70 13.86 -23.65 -16.17
N LEU A 71 13.85 -24.73 -15.38
CA LEU A 71 14.77 -24.93 -14.24
C LEU A 71 16.25 -24.93 -14.67
N ARG A 72 16.53 -25.28 -15.93
CA ARG A 72 17.84 -25.17 -16.58
C ARG A 72 17.69 -24.69 -18.03
N GLY A 73 18.57 -23.79 -18.44
CA GLY A 73 18.58 -23.14 -19.76
C GLY A 73 19.22 -21.75 -19.66
N ASP A 74 19.78 -21.26 -20.76
CA ASP A 74 20.48 -19.96 -20.80
C ASP A 74 19.47 -18.80 -20.65
N ARG A 75 19.37 -18.31 -19.42
CA ARG A 75 18.41 -17.27 -18.99
C ARG A 75 18.53 -15.99 -19.81
N ALA A 76 19.69 -15.74 -20.42
CA ALA A 76 19.95 -14.58 -21.25
C ALA A 76 19.05 -14.53 -22.51
N LYS A 77 18.81 -15.67 -23.16
CA LYS A 77 17.95 -15.74 -24.36
C LYS A 77 16.49 -15.40 -24.06
N ILE A 78 15.99 -15.89 -22.93
CA ILE A 78 14.61 -15.60 -22.47
C ILE A 78 14.44 -14.10 -22.18
N LEU A 79 15.42 -13.49 -21.51
CA LEU A 79 15.39 -12.05 -21.21
C LEU A 79 15.55 -11.17 -22.45
N GLN A 80 16.28 -11.63 -23.48
CA GLN A 80 16.35 -10.96 -24.78
C GLN A 80 14.99 -10.98 -25.49
N GLN A 81 14.31 -12.14 -25.52
CA GLN A 81 13.01 -12.27 -26.16
C GLN A 81 11.95 -11.36 -25.50
N ILE A 82 11.86 -11.37 -24.16
CA ILE A 82 10.93 -10.48 -23.42
C ILE A 82 11.20 -9.00 -23.73
N ARG A 83 12.46 -8.62 -23.95
CA ARG A 83 12.81 -7.24 -24.32
C ARG A 83 12.32 -6.87 -25.72
N LEU A 84 12.44 -7.79 -26.68
CA LEU A 84 11.96 -7.58 -28.04
C LEU A 84 10.43 -7.47 -28.08
N ASP A 85 9.73 -8.38 -27.41
CA ASP A 85 8.26 -8.39 -27.37
C ASP A 85 7.70 -7.08 -26.79
N LYS A 86 8.37 -6.54 -25.76
CA LYS A 86 8.00 -5.27 -25.13
C LYS A 86 8.30 -4.03 -25.99
N VAL A 87 9.26 -4.13 -26.91
CA VAL A 87 9.52 -3.09 -27.91
C VAL A 87 8.46 -3.13 -29.01
N VAL A 88 8.00 -4.33 -29.40
CA VAL A 88 6.89 -4.51 -30.35
C VAL A 88 5.59 -3.94 -29.80
N GLU A 89 5.19 -4.30 -28.57
CA GLU A 89 3.97 -3.75 -27.91
C GLU A 89 3.97 -2.22 -27.76
N LYS A 90 5.14 -1.57 -27.82
CA LYS A 90 5.26 -0.12 -27.66
C LYS A 90 5.26 0.63 -29.00
N ASN A 91 5.46 -0.09 -30.09
CA ASN A 91 5.56 0.46 -31.45
C ASN A 91 4.30 0.21 -32.29
N GLU A 92 3.34 -0.57 -31.78
CA GLU A 92 1.92 -0.56 -32.18
C GLU A 92 1.11 0.43 -31.34
#